data_AF-A0A085ZTG8-F1
#
_entry.id   AF-A0A085ZTG8-F1
#
_cell.length_a   1.000
_cell.length_b   1.000
_cell.length_c   1.000
_cell.angle_alpha   90.00
_cell.angle_beta   90.00
_cell.angle_gamma   90.00
#
_symmetry.space_group_name_H-M   'P 1'
#
loop_
_entity.id
_entity.type
_entity.pdbx_description
1 polymer ?
#
loop_
_entity_poly.entity_id
_entity_poly.type
_entity_poly.pdbx_seq_one_letter_code
_entity_poly.pdbx_strand_id
1 'polypeptide(L)'
;MSTIENETLLRRELSVIDKKLNKLNDEKIKLFFNAIGLNARQDIPKDYLQWETILIVVPNRQVSHELKPYKYSISRITFVTNVYAKEIHIYDFNDWKKAFGNKTHLQIKNALKDSFGGVQKVQEEYIKTIPKNN
;
A
#
# COMPACT_ATOMS: atom_id res chain seq x y z
N MET A 1 -20.69 40.92 -0.41
CA MET A 1 -21.83 39.97 -0.50
C MET A 1 -21.26 38.57 -0.47
N SER A 2 -21.81 37.67 0.36
CA SER A 2 -21.46 36.24 0.28
C SER A 2 -22.01 35.68 -1.03
N THR A 3 -21.19 34.98 -1.81
CA THR A 3 -21.62 34.25 -3.02
C THR A 3 -22.49 33.04 -2.68
N ILE A 4 -22.44 32.57 -1.43
CA ILE A 4 -23.15 31.38 -0.96
C ILE A 4 -24.35 31.82 -0.10
N GLU A 5 -25.54 31.40 -0.49
CA GLU A 5 -26.79 31.72 0.21
C GLU A 5 -26.88 31.10 1.61
N ASN A 6 -26.42 29.85 1.76
CA ASN A 6 -26.44 29.13 3.04
C ASN A 6 -25.22 28.21 3.21
N GLU A 7 -24.14 28.78 3.72
CA GLU A 7 -22.87 28.06 3.90
C GLU A 7 -22.97 26.92 4.92
N THR A 8 -23.73 27.11 6.00
CA THR A 8 -23.90 26.11 7.06
C THR A 8 -24.61 24.86 6.54
N LEU A 9 -25.68 25.03 5.76
CA LEU A 9 -26.38 23.91 5.12
C LEU A 9 -25.47 23.20 4.13
N LEU A 10 -24.77 23.93 3.26
CA LEU A 10 -23.83 23.36 2.30
C LEU A 10 -22.77 22.49 2.99
N ARG A 11 -22.10 23.03 4.03
CA ARG A 11 -21.08 22.29 4.80
C ARG A 11 -21.63 21.03 5.44
N ARG A 12 -22.86 21.09 5.98
CA ARG A 12 -23.53 19.94 6.58
C ARG A 12 -23.81 18.85 5.55
N GLU A 13 -24.42 19.20 4.41
CA GLU A 13 -24.77 18.24 3.36
C GLU A 13 -23.52 17.60 2.74
N LEU A 14 -22.48 18.39 2.46
CA LEU A 14 -21.19 17.88 2.00
C LEU A 14 -20.58 16.89 3.01
N SER A 15 -20.58 17.20 4.30
CA SER A 15 -20.07 16.29 5.33
C SER A 15 -20.84 14.95 5.39
N VAL A 16 -22.16 14.98 5.16
CA VAL A 16 -22.97 13.76 5.07
C VAL A 16 -22.58 12.94 3.84
N ILE A 17 -22.36 13.58 2.70
CA ILE A 17 -21.90 12.92 1.47
C ILE A 17 -20.52 12.30 1.68
N ASP A 18 -19.58 13.05 2.26
CA ASP A 18 -18.21 12.57 2.51
C ASP A 18 -18.20 11.33 3.43
N LYS A 19 -19.04 11.31 4.47
CA LYS A 19 -19.19 10.13 5.34
C LYS A 19 -19.70 8.91 4.56
N LYS A 20 -20.65 9.10 3.65
CA LYS A 20 -21.16 8.01 2.79
C LYS A 20 -20.07 7.53 1.83
N LEU A 21 -19.33 8.44 1.22
CA LEU A 21 -18.22 8.11 0.32
C LEU A 21 -17.12 7.34 1.05
N ASN A 22 -16.76 7.74 2.28
CA ASN A 22 -15.78 7.05 3.09
C ASN A 22 -16.22 5.61 3.41
N LYS A 23 -17.48 5.42 3.81
CA LYS A 23 -18.02 4.07 4.07
C LYS A 23 -17.98 3.19 2.81
N LEU A 24 -18.39 3.72 1.67
CA LEU A 24 -18.31 3.00 0.38
C LEU A 24 -16.86 2.68 0.00
N ASN A 25 -15.92 3.57 0.29
CA ASN A 25 -14.51 3.32 0.04
C ASN A 25 -13.95 2.23 0.97
N ASP A 26 -14.34 2.20 2.24
CA ASP A 26 -13.95 1.12 3.16
C ASP A 26 -14.45 -0.25 2.66
N GLU A 27 -15.66 -0.31 2.10
CA GLU A 27 -16.20 -1.52 1.48
C GLU A 27 -15.38 -1.94 0.25
N LYS A 28 -14.98 -0.98 -0.60
CA LYS A 28 -14.07 -1.24 -1.73
C LYS A 28 -12.73 -1.79 -1.27
N ILE A 29 -12.12 -1.22 -0.22
CA ILE A 29 -10.85 -1.69 0.34
C ILE A 29 -11.00 -3.13 0.83
N LYS A 30 -12.04 -3.43 1.61
CA LYS A 30 -12.30 -4.79 2.11
C LYS A 30 -12.47 -5.80 0.98
N LEU A 31 -13.25 -5.44 -0.06
CA LEU A 31 -13.47 -6.29 -1.23
C LEU A 31 -12.17 -6.54 -2.00
N PHE A 32 -11.37 -5.49 -2.20
CA PHE A 32 -10.06 -5.59 -2.83
C PHE A 32 -9.13 -6.49 -2.02
N PHE A 33 -9.00 -6.28 -0.71
CA PHE A 33 -8.14 -7.09 0.16
C PHE A 33 -8.59 -8.54 0.24
N ASN A 34 -9.89 -8.80 0.15
CA ASN A 34 -10.42 -10.15 0.02
C ASN A 34 -9.99 -10.80 -1.30
N ALA A 35 -10.13 -10.09 -2.43
CA ALA A 35 -9.79 -10.58 -3.75
C ALA A 35 -8.30 -10.93 -3.91
N ILE A 36 -7.41 -10.17 -3.25
CA ILE A 36 -5.97 -10.43 -3.26
C ILE A 36 -5.49 -11.30 -2.07
N GLY A 37 -6.41 -11.89 -1.31
CA GLY A 37 -6.11 -12.87 -0.25
C GLY A 37 -5.52 -12.30 1.05
N LEU A 38 -5.59 -10.99 1.27
CA LEU A 38 -5.05 -10.36 2.47
C LEU A 38 -5.94 -10.53 3.71
N ASN A 39 -7.26 -10.59 3.56
CA ASN A 39 -8.17 -10.70 4.72
C ASN A 39 -8.02 -12.03 5.50
N ALA A 40 -7.55 -13.09 4.86
CA ALA A 40 -7.34 -14.39 5.50
C ALA A 40 -6.00 -14.49 6.26
N ARG A 41 -5.10 -13.52 6.06
CA ARG A 41 -3.74 -13.54 6.60
C ARG A 41 -3.68 -12.97 8.01
N GLN A 42 -2.91 -13.63 8.88
CA GLN A 42 -2.77 -13.23 10.28
C GLN A 42 -1.83 -12.04 10.48
N ASP A 43 -0.91 -11.79 9.54
CA ASP A 43 0.07 -10.70 9.61
C ASP A 43 -0.51 -9.34 9.21
N ILE A 44 -1.76 -9.29 8.76
CA ILE A 44 -2.44 -8.07 8.31
C ILE A 44 -3.13 -7.39 9.51
N PRO A 45 -2.80 -6.12 9.83
CA PRO A 45 -3.41 -5.41 10.95
C PRO A 45 -4.92 -5.25 10.78
N LYS A 46 -5.72 -5.53 11.82
CA LYS A 46 -7.20 -5.49 11.71
C LYS A 46 -7.79 -4.07 11.67
N ASP A 47 -6.99 -3.09 12.05
CA ASP A 47 -7.32 -1.67 12.15
C ASP A 47 -6.88 -0.85 10.92
N TYR A 48 -6.48 -1.50 9.82
CA TYR A 48 -6.00 -0.82 8.59
C TYR A 48 -6.97 0.24 8.03
N LEU A 49 -8.27 0.14 8.33
CA LEU A 49 -9.28 1.11 7.90
C LEU A 49 -9.22 2.44 8.66
N GLN A 50 -8.47 2.50 9.76
CA GLN A 50 -8.24 3.74 10.50
C GLN A 50 -7.11 4.58 9.88
N TRP A 51 -6.27 3.98 9.04
CA TRP A 51 -5.15 4.68 8.40
C TRP A 51 -5.67 5.67 7.36
N GLU A 52 -5.03 6.84 7.29
CA GLU A 52 -5.35 7.86 6.30
C GLU A 52 -5.07 7.34 4.88
N THR A 53 -3.93 6.69 4.69
CA THR A 53 -3.54 6.04 3.44
C THR A 53 -2.86 4.72 3.74
N ILE A 54 -3.36 3.64 3.13
CA ILE A 54 -2.78 2.31 3.21
C ILE A 54 -1.72 2.17 2.12
N LEU A 55 -0.47 1.98 2.53
CA LEU A 55 0.63 1.64 1.65
C LEU A 55 0.63 0.12 1.40
N ILE A 56 0.49 -0.28 0.15
CA ILE A 56 0.54 -1.66 -0.29
C ILE A 56 1.90 -1.91 -0.95
N VAL A 57 2.72 -2.73 -0.29
CA VAL A 57 4.03 -3.14 -0.78
C VAL A 57 3.86 -4.41 -1.61
N VAL A 58 4.28 -4.37 -2.86
CA VAL A 58 4.19 -5.51 -3.79
C VAL A 58 5.58 -6.05 -4.13
N PRO A 59 5.74 -7.37 -4.33
CA PRO A 59 7.05 -8.00 -4.47
C PRO A 59 7.72 -7.76 -5.84
N ASN A 60 6.94 -7.52 -6.89
CA ASN A 60 7.49 -7.39 -8.24
C ASN A 60 6.64 -6.48 -9.16
N ARG A 61 7.18 -6.17 -10.34
CA ARG A 61 6.55 -5.28 -11.32
C ARG A 61 5.30 -5.86 -11.95
N GLN A 62 5.20 -7.18 -12.09
CA GLN A 62 4.02 -7.84 -12.68
C GLN A 62 2.80 -7.65 -11.77
N VAL A 63 2.94 -7.99 -10.48
CA VAL A 63 1.90 -7.74 -9.46
C VAL A 63 1.60 -6.24 -9.38
N SER A 64 2.62 -5.38 -9.43
CA SER A 64 2.38 -3.95 -9.46
C SER A 64 1.53 -3.50 -10.65
N HIS A 65 1.75 -4.04 -11.85
CA HIS A 65 0.97 -3.67 -13.05
C HIS A 65 -0.47 -4.16 -12.96
N GLU A 66 -0.67 -5.38 -12.45
CA GLU A 66 -2.00 -5.96 -12.25
C GLU A 66 -2.82 -5.15 -11.24
N LEU A 67 -2.20 -4.68 -10.16
CA LEU A 67 -2.92 -3.99 -9.08
C LEU A 67 -3.00 -2.46 -9.27
N LYS A 68 -2.14 -1.87 -10.10
CA LYS A 68 -2.09 -0.41 -10.33
C LYS A 68 -3.43 0.21 -10.74
N PRO A 69 -4.27 -0.40 -11.59
CA PRO A 69 -5.58 0.17 -11.96
C PRO A 69 -6.48 0.46 -10.76
N TYR A 70 -6.42 -0.36 -9.70
CA TYR A 70 -7.27 -0.20 -8.52
C TYR A 70 -6.94 1.05 -7.69
N LYS A 71 -5.73 1.61 -7.83
CA LYS A 71 -5.37 2.90 -7.21
C LYS A 71 -6.30 4.03 -7.65
N TYR A 72 -6.86 3.95 -8.85
CA TYR A 72 -7.73 4.99 -9.40
C TYR A 72 -9.20 4.81 -9.04
N SER A 73 -9.62 3.61 -8.61
CA SER A 73 -11.01 3.29 -8.27
C SER A 73 -11.27 3.21 -6.77
N ILE A 74 -10.21 3.07 -5.97
CA ILE A 74 -10.22 2.98 -4.51
C ILE A 74 -9.37 4.12 -3.96
N SER A 75 -9.97 5.01 -3.17
CA SER A 75 -9.22 6.06 -2.49
C SER A 75 -8.47 5.47 -1.29
N ARG A 76 -7.49 6.23 -0.76
CA ARG A 76 -6.72 5.87 0.44
C ARG A 76 -5.84 4.62 0.28
N ILE A 77 -5.58 4.15 -0.93
CA ILE A 77 -4.57 3.12 -1.18
C ILE A 77 -3.47 3.66 -2.08
N THR A 78 -2.25 3.21 -1.85
CA THR A 78 -1.10 3.49 -2.71
C THR A 78 -0.20 2.26 -2.81
N PHE A 79 0.57 2.18 -3.89
CA PHE A 79 1.40 1.00 -4.17
C PHE A 79 2.87 1.39 -4.24
N VAL A 80 3.73 0.53 -3.71
CA VAL A 80 5.19 0.60 -3.90
C VAL A 80 5.72 -0.80 -4.20
N THR A 81 6.70 -0.90 -5.08
CA THR A 81 7.37 -2.18 -5.35
C THR A 81 8.59 -2.32 -4.43
N ASN A 82 8.65 -3.42 -3.68
CA ASN A 82 9.85 -3.84 -2.95
C ASN A 82 10.30 -5.20 -3.50
N VAL A 83 11.41 -5.23 -4.25
CA VAL A 83 11.95 -6.46 -4.84
C VAL A 83 12.49 -7.48 -3.81
N TYR A 84 12.65 -7.03 -2.56
CA TYR A 84 13.04 -7.88 -1.45
C TYR A 84 11.83 -8.47 -0.71
N ALA A 85 10.61 -8.01 -1.02
CA ALA A 85 9.41 -8.58 -0.42
C ALA A 85 9.07 -9.94 -1.04
N LYS A 86 8.70 -10.90 -0.19
CA LYS A 86 8.28 -12.24 -0.62
C LYS A 86 6.81 -12.27 -1.05
N GLU A 87 5.99 -11.49 -0.39
CA GLU A 87 4.55 -11.40 -0.61
C GLU A 87 4.08 -9.95 -0.50
N ILE A 88 2.77 -9.73 -0.66
CA ILE A 88 2.17 -8.41 -0.49
C ILE A 88 2.11 -8.08 1.00
N HIS A 89 2.46 -6.86 1.39
CA HIS A 89 2.31 -6.37 2.76
C HIS A 89 1.60 -5.02 2.77
N ILE A 90 0.99 -4.67 3.90
CA ILE A 90 0.35 -3.36 4.08
C ILE A 90 0.93 -2.62 5.28
N TYR A 91 0.98 -1.29 5.17
CA TYR A 91 1.48 -0.40 6.21
C TYR A 91 0.69 0.91 6.21
N ASP A 92 0.72 1.62 7.34
CA ASP A 92 0.35 3.04 7.35
C ASP A 92 1.39 3.83 6.55
N PHE A 93 0.94 4.54 5.52
CA PHE A 93 1.80 5.37 4.67
C PHE A 93 2.48 6.50 5.45
N ASN A 94 1.83 7.07 6.46
CA ASN A 94 2.40 8.14 7.28
C ASN A 94 3.55 7.61 8.14
N ASP A 95 3.42 6.40 8.68
CA ASP A 95 4.50 5.77 9.44
C ASP A 95 5.68 5.38 8.54
N TRP A 96 5.39 4.87 7.33
CA TRP A 96 6.41 4.65 6.31
C TRP A 96 7.16 5.96 5.97
N LYS A 97 6.44 7.05 5.74
CA LYS A 97 7.02 8.35 5.40
C LYS A 97 7.89 8.89 6.53
N LYS A 98 7.47 8.74 7.79
CA LYS A 98 8.28 9.11 8.96
C LYS A 98 9.56 8.25 9.07
N ALA A 99 9.44 6.94 8.84
CA ALA A 99 10.57 6.03 8.93
C ALA A 99 11.65 6.29 7.87
N PHE A 100 11.26 6.73 6.67
CA PHE A 100 12.17 6.91 5.53
C PHE A 100 12.43 8.35 5.09
N GLY A 101 11.68 9.33 5.60
CA GLY A 101 11.70 10.72 5.09
C GLY A 101 13.06 11.41 5.13
N ASN A 102 13.92 11.06 6.10
CA ASN A 102 15.26 11.64 6.26
C ASN A 102 16.40 10.70 5.83
N LYS A 103 16.08 9.55 5.20
CA LYS A 103 17.07 8.55 4.81
C LYS A 103 17.50 8.76 3.36
N THR A 104 18.78 8.53 3.08
CA THR A 104 19.29 8.52 1.70
C THR A 104 18.74 7.32 0.92
N HIS A 105 18.79 7.38 -0.41
CA HIS A 105 18.35 6.27 -1.26
C HIS A 105 19.06 4.94 -0.91
N LEU A 106 20.35 4.98 -0.57
CA LEU A 106 21.11 3.80 -0.15
C LEU A 106 20.62 3.24 1.19
N GLN A 107 20.34 4.12 2.16
CA GLN A 107 19.80 3.74 3.47
C GLN A 107 18.40 3.14 3.33
N ILE A 108 17.54 3.72 2.49
CA ILE A 108 16.22 3.17 2.16
C ILE A 108 16.36 1.78 1.54
N LYS A 109 17.20 1.63 0.51
CA LYS A 109 17.42 0.36 -0.18
C LYS A 109 17.90 -0.75 0.77
N ASN A 110 18.79 -0.43 1.69
CA ASN A 110 19.27 -1.40 2.67
C ASN A 110 18.19 -1.77 3.68
N ALA A 111 17.46 -0.80 4.21
CA ALA A 111 16.38 -1.06 5.15
C ALA A 111 15.22 -1.87 4.54
N LEU A 112 14.91 -1.70 3.24
CA LEU A 112 13.89 -2.50 2.55
C LEU A 112 14.22 -3.99 2.43
N LYS A 113 15.47 -4.41 2.70
CA LYS A 113 15.85 -5.83 2.70
C LYS A 113 15.33 -6.58 3.92
N ASP A 114 15.24 -5.88 5.05
CA ASP A 114 14.95 -6.49 6.36
C ASP A 114 13.72 -5.84 7.03
N SER A 115 13.03 -4.93 6.33
CA SER A 115 11.85 -4.21 6.83
C SER A 115 10.82 -4.02 5.72
N PHE A 116 9.58 -3.72 6.12
CA PHE A 116 8.46 -3.46 5.21
C PHE A 116 8.25 -4.59 4.19
N GLY A 117 8.21 -5.83 4.69
CA GLY A 117 8.02 -7.04 3.89
C GLY A 117 9.30 -7.63 3.32
N GLY A 118 10.43 -6.91 3.45
CA GLY A 118 11.75 -7.41 3.09
C GLY A 118 12.10 -8.68 3.85
N VAL A 119 12.54 -9.70 3.12
CA VAL A 119 13.17 -10.89 3.71
C VAL A 119 14.63 -10.89 3.27
N GLN A 120 15.54 -11.07 4.22
CA GLN A 120 16.97 -11.21 3.93
C GLN A 120 17.16 -12.43 3.02
N LYS A 121 17.43 -12.19 1.72
CA LYS A 121 17.76 -13.26 0.79
C LYS A 121 19.17 -13.75 1.15
N VAL A 122 19.26 -14.95 1.74
CA VAL A 122 20.53 -15.68 1.81
C VAL A 122 21.05 -15.82 0.37
N GLN A 123 22.34 -15.55 0.14
CA GLN A 123 22.96 -15.52 -1.20
C GLN A 123 23.06 -16.92 -1.87
N GLU A 124 22.05 -17.77 -1.74
CA GLU A 124 22.00 -19.07 -2.39
C GLU A 124 21.13 -18.98 -3.65
N GLU A 125 21.57 -18.22 -4.66
CA GLU A 125 21.13 -18.38 -6.07
C GLU A 125 21.94 -17.52 -7.05
N TYR A 126 23.23 -17.32 -6.78
CA TYR A 126 24.22 -17.03 -7.83
C TYR A 126 25.12 -18.25 -8.04
N ILE A 127 24.55 -19.46 -8.09
CA ILE A 127 25.23 -20.55 -8.79
C ILE A 127 25.11 -20.18 -10.26
N LYS A 128 26.12 -19.46 -10.75
CA LYS A 128 26.40 -19.32 -12.17
C LYS A 128 26.27 -20.72 -12.75
N THR A 129 25.31 -20.91 -13.66
CA THR A 129 25.33 -22.02 -14.60
C THR A 129 26.64 -21.93 -15.35
N ILE A 130 27.68 -22.60 -14.84
CA ILE A 130 28.88 -22.87 -15.60
C ILE A 130 28.39 -23.76 -16.75
N PRO A 131 28.49 -23.35 -18.02
CA PRO A 131 28.16 -24.24 -19.11
C PRO A 131 29.08 -25.45 -19.00
N LYS A 132 28.50 -26.65 -18.92
CA LYS A 132 29.24 -27.89 -19.15
C LYS A 132 29.75 -27.83 -20.59
N ASN A 133 31.04 -27.57 -20.77
CA ASN A 133 31.70 -27.85 -22.04
C ASN A 133 31.65 -29.37 -22.23
N ASN A 134 30.96 -29.81 -23.27
CA ASN A 134 31.15 -31.12 -23.89
C ASN A 134 32.28 -31.03 -24.90
#